data_AF-A0A5B0NA21-F1
#
_entry.id   AF-A0A5B0NA21-F1
#
_cell.length_a   1.000
_cell.length_b   1.000
_cell.length_c   1.000
_cell.angle_alpha   90.00
_cell.angle_beta   90.00
_cell.angle_gamma   90.00
#
_symmetry.space_group_name_H-M   'P 1'
#
loop_
_entity.id
_entity.type
_entity.pdbx_description
1 polymer ?
#
loop_
_entity_poly.entity_id
_entity_poly.type
_entity_poly.pdbx_seq_one_letter_code
_entity_poly.pdbx_strand_id
1 'polypeptide(L)'
;MNPTSILSGGLPSSEMVTSPQLRSHLEGCMEEIFEAAKKVFMIERFPAKFASIERILESTQRAGEQSTIKPSMLVDWELGRPLEIEAILGLPIRIAARAGVKLARIQSMYAFLTQLQLARSQKNGLNQARI
;
A
#
# COMPACT_ATOMS: atom_id res chain seq x y z
N MET A 1 3.72 -0.24 -0.24
CA MET A 1 4.32 -0.29 1.11
C MET A 1 3.30 0.02 2.20
N ASN A 2 2.72 1.23 2.27
CA ASN A 2 1.73 1.63 3.30
C ASN A 2 0.62 0.60 3.62
N PRO A 3 -0.14 0.07 2.64
CA PRO A 3 -1.14 -0.98 2.92
C PRO A 3 -0.51 -2.29 3.39
N THR A 4 0.55 -2.72 2.70
CA THR A 4 1.26 -3.97 2.96
C THR A 4 1.80 -4.03 4.38
N SER A 5 2.29 -2.91 4.94
CA SER A 5 2.85 -2.89 6.30
C SER A 5 1.82 -3.24 7.38
N ILE A 6 0.54 -2.90 7.18
CA ILE A 6 -0.52 -3.31 8.10
C ILE A 6 -0.83 -4.80 7.91
N LEU A 7 -1.00 -5.22 6.66
CA LEU A 7 -1.39 -6.60 6.30
C LEU A 7 -0.29 -7.64 6.56
N SER A 8 0.97 -7.22 6.65
CA SER A 8 2.10 -8.06 7.03
C SER A 8 2.34 -8.14 8.54
N GLY A 9 1.45 -7.57 9.35
CA GLY A 9 1.55 -7.63 10.81
C GLY A 9 2.39 -6.52 11.44
N GLY A 10 2.60 -5.40 10.74
CA GLY A 10 3.27 -4.22 11.29
C GLY A 10 4.74 -4.08 10.89
N LEU A 11 5.15 -4.68 9.77
CA LEU A 11 6.55 -4.60 9.34
C LEU A 11 6.90 -3.21 8.77
N PRO A 12 8.09 -2.66 9.10
CA PRO A 12 8.60 -1.46 8.45
C PRO A 12 9.00 -1.72 7.00
N SER A 13 9.17 -0.65 6.22
CA SER A 13 9.43 -0.74 4.78
C SER A 13 10.66 -1.56 4.41
N SER A 14 11.76 -1.38 5.16
CA SER A 14 13.02 -2.08 4.93
C SER A 14 12.93 -3.58 5.18
N GLU A 15 12.17 -4.02 6.17
CA GLU A 15 11.96 -5.44 6.45
C GLU A 15 11.02 -6.10 5.43
N MET A 16 10.02 -5.36 4.92
CA MET A 16 9.16 -5.91 3.87
C MET A 16 9.91 -6.17 2.56
N VAL A 17 10.89 -5.33 2.20
CA VAL A 17 11.64 -5.50 0.94
C VAL A 17 12.72 -6.57 0.99
N THR A 18 13.14 -7.01 2.18
CA THR A 18 14.10 -8.11 2.36
C THR A 18 13.43 -9.48 2.42
N SER A 19 12.16 -9.56 2.80
CA SER A 19 11.36 -10.79 2.69
C SER A 19 11.08 -11.12 1.21
N PRO A 20 11.48 -12.30 0.68
CA PRO A 20 11.28 -12.62 -0.74
C PRO A 20 9.82 -12.60 -1.19
N GLN A 21 8.91 -13.14 -0.37
CA GLN A 21 7.48 -13.19 -0.68
C GLN A 21 6.85 -11.78 -0.67
N LEU A 22 7.22 -10.95 0.31
CA LEU A 22 6.72 -9.58 0.37
C LEU A 22 7.36 -8.70 -0.70
N ARG A 23 8.64 -8.91 -1.05
CA ARG A 23 9.29 -8.23 -2.16
C ARG A 23 8.56 -8.49 -3.48
N SER A 24 8.27 -9.75 -3.79
CA SER A 24 7.50 -10.12 -5.00
C SER A 24 6.09 -9.51 -4.98
N HIS A 25 5.43 -9.49 -3.83
CA HIS A 25 4.15 -8.80 -3.70
C HIS A 25 4.25 -7.29 -3.93
N LEU A 26 5.27 -6.63 -3.36
CA LEU A 26 5.51 -5.19 -3.51
C LEU A 26 5.82 -4.82 -4.96
N GLU A 27 6.68 -5.59 -5.62
CA GLU A 27 6.98 -5.48 -7.05
C GLU A 27 5.70 -5.58 -7.87
N GLY A 28 4.92 -6.66 -7.70
CA GLY A 28 3.66 -6.83 -8.43
C GLY A 28 2.62 -5.73 -8.17
N CYS A 29 2.60 -5.14 -6.97
CA CYS A 29 1.76 -3.96 -6.72
C CYS A 29 2.26 -2.71 -7.46
N MET A 30 3.58 -2.51 -7.51
CA MET A 30 4.16 -1.40 -8.26
C MET A 30 3.93 -1.58 -9.76
N GLU A 31 4.07 -2.80 -10.29
CA GLU A 31 3.77 -3.12 -11.69
C GLU A 31 2.33 -2.78 -12.05
N GLU A 32 1.34 -3.19 -11.24
CA GLU A 32 -0.07 -2.83 -11.47
C GLU A 32 -0.27 -1.30 -11.58
N ILE A 33 0.35 -0.53 -10.69
CA ILE A 33 0.26 0.93 -10.70
C ILE A 33 0.96 1.53 -11.92
N PHE A 34 2.16 1.05 -12.28
CA PHE A 34 2.90 1.54 -13.43
C PHE A 34 2.18 1.24 -14.74
N GLU A 35 1.63 0.02 -14.91
CA GLU A 35 0.84 -0.35 -16.08
C GLU A 35 -0.44 0.48 -16.20
N ALA A 36 -1.16 0.67 -15.09
CA ALA A 36 -2.35 1.52 -15.08
C ALA A 36 -2.03 2.97 -15.41
N ALA A 37 -0.95 3.52 -14.85
CA ALA A 37 -0.52 4.89 -15.14
C ALA A 37 -0.15 5.07 -16.61
N LYS A 38 0.54 4.11 -17.25
CA LYS A 38 0.81 4.16 -18.70
C LYS A 38 -0.47 4.30 -19.52
N LYS A 39 -1.51 3.52 -19.18
CA LYS A 39 -2.82 3.59 -19.84
C LYS A 39 -3.56 4.91 -19.56
N VAL A 40 -3.60 5.34 -18.30
CA VAL A 40 -4.30 6.56 -17.87
C VAL A 40 -3.68 7.82 -18.51
N PHE A 41 -2.35 7.90 -18.54
CA PHE A 41 -1.64 9.05 -19.11
C PHE A 41 -1.33 8.91 -20.60
N MET A 42 -1.73 7.80 -21.24
CA MET A 42 -1.48 7.51 -22.65
C MET A 42 0.01 7.60 -23.02
N ILE A 43 0.88 7.03 -22.17
CA ILE A 43 2.32 6.97 -22.38
C ILE A 43 2.78 5.52 -22.57
N GLU A 44 3.76 5.31 -23.45
CA GLU A 44 4.35 3.98 -23.68
C GLU A 44 5.35 3.61 -22.57
N ARG A 45 6.10 4.59 -22.09
CA ARG A 45 7.13 4.43 -21.06
C ARG A 45 7.24 5.67 -20.19
N PHE A 46 7.61 5.48 -18.93
CA PHE A 46 7.96 6.59 -18.06
C PHE A 46 9.26 7.25 -18.52
N PRO A 47 9.39 8.58 -18.38
CA PRO A 47 10.66 9.28 -18.60
C PRO A 47 11.81 8.65 -17.82
N ALA A 48 13.00 8.57 -18.43
CA ALA A 48 14.18 7.89 -17.85
C ALA A 48 14.65 8.44 -16.50
N LYS A 49 14.23 9.65 -16.13
CA LYS A 49 14.51 10.26 -14.82
C LYS A 49 13.70 9.64 -13.67
N PHE A 50 12.59 8.94 -13.96
CA PHE A 50 11.83 8.25 -12.93
C PHE A 50 12.55 6.97 -12.50
N ALA A 51 12.49 6.66 -11.21
CA ALA A 51 13.08 5.44 -10.68
C ALA A 51 12.32 4.21 -11.21
N SER A 52 13.06 3.17 -11.56
CA SER A 52 12.49 1.85 -11.80
C SER A 52 11.97 1.23 -10.50
N ILE A 53 11.08 0.24 -10.62
CA ILE A 53 10.56 -0.53 -9.48
C ILE A 53 11.72 -1.12 -8.68
N GLU A 54 12.67 -1.78 -9.34
CA GLU A 54 13.85 -2.35 -8.69
C GLU A 54 14.65 -1.28 -7.93
N ARG A 55 14.87 -0.10 -8.54
CA ARG A 55 15.60 0.99 -7.87
C ARG A 55 14.87 1.51 -6.63
N ILE A 56 13.54 1.53 -6.64
CA ILE A 56 12.71 1.91 -5.48
C ILE A 56 12.86 0.85 -4.37
N LEU A 57 12.83 -0.43 -4.71
CA LEU A 57 12.99 -1.52 -3.75
C LEU A 57 14.40 -1.53 -3.13
N GLU A 58 15.44 -1.41 -3.96
CA GLU A 58 16.84 -1.30 -3.52
C GLU A 58 17.09 -0.06 -2.64
N SER A 59 16.55 1.10 -3.05
CA SER A 59 16.71 2.32 -2.25
C SER A 59 16.04 2.19 -0.88
N THR A 60 14.88 1.53 -0.83
CA THR A 60 14.17 1.28 0.43
C THR A 60 14.95 0.33 1.33
N GLN A 61 15.54 -0.71 0.76
CA GLN A 61 16.38 -1.66 1.50
C GLN A 61 17.58 -0.93 2.12
N ARG A 62 18.32 -0.15 1.31
CA ARG A 62 19.48 0.63 1.78
C ARG A 62 19.11 1.68 2.82
N ALA A 63 17.97 2.34 2.67
CA ALA A 63 17.51 3.30 3.67
C ALA A 63 17.28 2.65 5.05
N GLY A 64 16.93 1.37 5.07
CA GLY A 64 16.83 0.55 6.27
C GLY A 64 18.14 0.33 7.03
N GLU A 65 19.29 0.47 6.36
CA GLU A 65 20.61 0.38 7.00
C GLU A 65 20.89 1.61 7.88
N GLN A 66 20.22 2.73 7.59
CA GLN A 66 20.40 4.01 8.28
C GLN A 66 19.29 4.27 9.31
N SER A 67 18.04 3.92 8.99
CA SER A 67 16.90 4.18 9.85
C SER A 67 15.72 3.24 9.55
N THR A 68 14.98 2.88 10.59
CA THR A 68 13.73 2.14 10.44
C THR A 68 12.64 3.07 9.90
N ILE A 69 12.23 2.84 8.65
CA ILE A 69 11.18 3.62 8.01
C ILE A 69 9.83 2.94 8.24
N LYS A 70 9.05 3.47 9.20
CA LYS A 70 7.67 3.06 9.44
C LYS A 70 6.71 3.81 8.50
N PRO A 71 5.90 3.12 7.67
CA PRO A 71 4.92 3.79 6.81
C PRO A 71 3.84 4.51 7.61
N SER A 72 3.36 5.66 7.11
CA SER A 72 2.37 6.50 7.81
C SER A 72 1.07 5.77 8.13
N MET A 73 0.55 4.98 7.18
CA MET A 73 -0.67 4.19 7.43
C MET A 73 -0.49 3.18 8.57
N LEU A 74 0.72 2.62 8.75
CA LEU A 74 1.01 1.75 9.88
C LEU A 74 1.03 2.53 11.20
N VAL A 75 1.62 3.73 11.21
CA VAL A 75 1.56 4.62 12.39
C VAL A 75 0.11 4.92 12.76
N ASP A 76 -0.74 5.29 11.80
CA ASP A 76 -2.16 5.56 12.06
C ASP A 76 -2.91 4.31 12.52
N TRP A 77 -2.55 3.14 11.99
CA TRP A 77 -3.10 1.86 12.45
C TRP A 77 -2.79 1.59 13.93
N GLU A 78 -1.53 1.73 14.33
CA GLU A 78 -1.06 1.51 15.71
C GLU A 78 -1.68 2.52 16.68
N LEU A 79 -1.86 3.77 16.25
CA LEU A 79 -2.48 4.82 17.05
C LEU A 79 -4.02 4.77 17.06
N GLY A 80 -4.64 3.78 16.42
CA GLY A 80 -6.10 3.66 16.36
C GLY A 80 -6.79 4.73 15.51
N ARG A 81 -6.05 5.46 14.68
CA ARG A 81 -6.55 6.56 13.85
C ARG A 81 -7.24 6.03 12.58
N PRO A 82 -8.17 6.79 12.00
CA PRO A 82 -8.73 6.48 10.68
C PRO A 82 -7.62 6.39 9.63
N LEU A 83 -7.67 5.36 8.79
CA LEU A 83 -6.73 5.11 7.72
C LEU A 83 -7.15 5.82 6.43
N GLU A 84 -6.16 6.25 5.65
CA GLU A 84 -6.32 6.91 4.33
C GLU A 84 -6.67 5.93 3.19
N ILE A 85 -7.51 4.92 3.45
CA ILE A 85 -7.82 3.83 2.51
C ILE A 85 -8.40 4.36 1.18
N GLU A 86 -9.34 5.31 1.26
CA GLU A 86 -9.98 5.87 0.06
C GLU A 86 -9.03 6.69 -0.80
N ALA A 87 -8.13 7.45 -0.19
CA ALA A 87 -7.17 8.29 -0.91
C ALA A 87 -6.05 7.44 -1.52
N ILE A 88 -5.50 6.49 -0.75
CA ILE A 88 -4.33 5.70 -1.15
C ILE A 88 -4.70 4.52 -2.06
N LEU A 89 -5.88 3.93 -1.92
CA LEU A 89 -6.29 2.74 -2.68
C LEU A 89 -7.57 2.96 -3.48
N GLY A 90 -8.61 3.50 -2.85
CA GLY A 90 -9.92 3.66 -3.48
C GLY A 90 -9.89 4.53 -4.74
N LEU A 91 -9.24 5.70 -4.65
CA LEU A 91 -9.13 6.63 -5.77
C LEU A 91 -8.31 6.05 -6.94
N PRO A 92 -7.10 5.50 -6.74
CA PRO A 92 -6.37 4.80 -7.79
C PRO A 92 -7.18 3.67 -8.47
N ILE A 93 -7.90 2.85 -7.70
CA ILE A 93 -8.78 1.80 -8.25
C ILE A 93 -9.83 2.40 -9.18
N ARG A 94 -10.52 3.48 -8.76
CA ARG A 94 -11.54 4.15 -9.58
C ARG A 94 -10.95 4.78 -10.85
N ILE A 95 -9.75 5.37 -10.76
CA ILE A 95 -9.06 5.96 -11.91
C ILE A 95 -8.66 4.86 -12.92
N ALA A 96 -8.02 3.80 -12.46
CA ALA A 96 -7.61 2.68 -13.31
C ALA A 96 -8.81 2.00 -13.98
N ALA A 97 -9.91 1.81 -13.25
CA ALA A 97 -11.13 1.21 -13.79
C ALA A 97 -11.74 2.02 -14.95
N ARG A 98 -11.69 3.36 -14.88
CA ARG A 98 -12.15 4.24 -15.99
C ARG A 98 -11.29 4.08 -17.25
N ALA A 99 -10.02 3.70 -17.08
CA ALA A 99 -9.12 3.37 -18.19
C ALA A 99 -9.19 1.89 -18.60
N GLY A 100 -10.13 1.11 -18.07
CA GLY A 100 -10.27 -0.32 -18.37
C GLY A 100 -9.19 -1.21 -17.76
N VAL A 101 -8.44 -0.71 -16.77
CA VAL A 101 -7.36 -1.46 -16.10
C VAL A 101 -7.80 -1.94 -14.73
N LYS A 102 -7.54 -3.22 -14.45
CA LYS A 102 -7.81 -3.84 -13.15
C LYS A 102 -6.53 -3.83 -12.29
N LEU A 103 -6.65 -3.34 -11.06
CA LEU A 103 -5.56 -3.36 -10.07
C LEU A 103 -5.82 -4.48 -9.05
N ALA A 104 -5.68 -5.75 -9.45
CA ALA A 104 -6.16 -6.88 -8.68
C ALA A 104 -5.57 -6.96 -7.26
N ARG A 105 -4.27 -6.73 -7.10
CA ARG A 105 -3.59 -6.72 -5.79
C ARG A 105 -4.03 -5.51 -4.97
N ILE A 106 -4.12 -4.33 -5.58
CA ILE A 106 -4.57 -3.12 -4.89
C ILE A 106 -6.02 -3.24 -4.43
N GLN A 107 -6.90 -3.80 -5.26
CA GLN A 107 -8.30 -4.07 -4.91
C GLN A 107 -8.44 -5.08 -3.77
N SER A 108 -7.60 -6.12 -3.75
CA SER A 108 -7.56 -7.09 -2.65
C SER A 108 -7.16 -6.41 -1.33
N MET A 109 -6.10 -5.60 -1.35
CA MET A 109 -5.68 -4.83 -0.16
C MET A 109 -6.75 -3.83 0.29
N TYR A 110 -7.43 -3.15 -0.65
CA TYR A 110 -8.53 -2.24 -0.35
C TYR A 110 -9.66 -2.96 0.40
N ALA A 111 -10.08 -4.13 -0.09
CA ALA A 111 -11.14 -4.91 0.54
C ALA A 111 -10.75 -5.33 1.97
N PHE A 112 -9.56 -5.90 2.15
CA PHE A 112 -9.11 -6.35 3.47
C PHE A 112 -8.95 -5.20 4.46
N LEU A 113 -8.32 -4.09 4.06
CA LEU A 113 -8.11 -2.96 4.97
C LEU A 113 -9.42 -2.25 5.33
N THR A 114 -10.36 -2.16 4.40
CA THR A 114 -11.69 -1.57 4.67
C THR A 114 -12.42 -2.40 5.73
N GLN A 115 -12.45 -3.72 5.58
CA GLN A 115 -13.06 -4.62 6.57
C GLN A 115 -12.32 -4.61 7.91
N LEU A 116 -10.98 -4.57 7.87
CA LEU A 116 -10.16 -4.52 9.07
C LEU A 116 -10.42 -3.23 9.88
N GLN A 117 -10.52 -2.08 9.21
CA GLN A 117 -10.89 -0.82 9.86
C GLN A 117 -12.32 -0.87 10.43
N LEU A 118 -13.29 -1.36 9.67
CA LEU A 118 -14.68 -1.49 10.12
C LEU A 118 -14.79 -2.35 11.37
N ALA A 119 -14.13 -3.52 11.38
CA ALA A 119 -14.11 -4.42 12.52
C ALA A 119 -13.49 -3.76 13.77
N ARG A 120 -12.43 -2.97 13.61
CA ARG A 120 -11.82 -2.19 14.71
C ARG A 120 -12.79 -1.14 15.26
N SER A 121 -13.47 -0.39 14.39
CA SER A 121 -14.44 0.63 14.80
C SER A 121 -15.62 0.02 15.56
N GLN A 122 -16.14 -1.14 15.14
CA GLN A 122 -17.22 -1.84 15.83
C GLN A 122 -16.81 -2.33 17.22
N LYS A 123 -15.60 -2.92 17.36
CA LYS A 123 -15.07 -3.33 18.67
C LYS A 123 -14.93 -2.15 19.62
N ASN A 124 -14.45 -1.00 19.14
CA ASN A 124 -14.32 0.19 19.96
C ASN A 124 -15.68 0.73 20.41
N GLY A 125 -16.69 0.74 19.54
CA GLY A 125 -18.06 1.13 19.90
C GLY A 125 -18.69 0.18 20.94
N LEU A 126 -18.47 -1.13 20.81
CA LEU A 126 -18.93 -2.13 21.78
C LEU A 126 -18.25 -1.95 23.16
N ASN A 127 -16.97 -1.61 23.19
CA ASN A 127 -16.25 -1.36 24.43
C ASN A 127 -16.71 -0.07 25.12
N GLN A 128 -17.01 0.99 24.36
CA GLN A 128 -17.54 2.24 24.91
C GLN A 128 -18.98 2.10 25.44
N ALA A 129 -19.80 1.22 24.86
CA ALA A 129 -21.16 0.97 25.32
C ALA A 129 -21.25 0.08 26.58
N ARG A 130 -20.13 -0.51 27.03
CA ARG A 130 -20.05 -1.41 28.19
C ARG A 130 -19.50 -0.73 29.46
N ILE A 131 -19.18 0.55 29.39
CA ILE A 131 -18.67 1.39 30.49
C ILE A 131 -19.77 2.38 30.85
#